data_AF-A0A7C7L127-F1
#
_entry.id   AF-A0A7C7L127-F1
#
_cell.length_a   1.000
_cell.length_b   1.000
_cell.length_c   1.000
_cell.angle_alpha   90.00
_cell.angle_beta   90.00
_cell.angle_gamma   90.00
#
_symmetry.space_group_name_H-M   'P 1'
#
loop_
_entity.id
_entity.type
_entity.pdbx_description
1 polymer ?
#
loop_
_entity_poly.entity_id
_entity_poly.type
_entity_poly.pdbx_seq_one_letter_code
_entity_poly.pdbx_strand_id
1 'polypeptide(L)' 'MKQEYDFSKGERGKFFRENARLNLPVYLDEEVLSYLQERAKSKGVEVTKLVNEMLRQDIKLIEAVK' A
#
# COMPACT_ATOMS: atom_id res chain seq x y z
N MET A 1 -6.46 -31.08 -7.80
CA MET A 1 -7.64 -30.66 -7.00
C MET A 1 -8.34 -31.91 -6.48
N LYS A 2 -8.99 -31.88 -5.30
CA LYS A 2 -9.75 -33.05 -4.79
C LYS A 2 -11.05 -33.22 -5.59
N GLN A 3 -11.54 -34.46 -5.66
CA GLN A 3 -12.84 -34.76 -6.28
C GLN A 3 -14.02 -34.16 -5.51
N GLU A 4 -13.92 -34.07 -4.19
CA GLU A 4 -14.99 -33.58 -3.32
C GLU A 4 -14.46 -32.74 -2.14
N TYR A 5 -15.27 -31.76 -1.74
CA TYR A 5 -15.02 -30.83 -0.63
C TYR A 5 -16.29 -30.71 0.21
N ASP A 6 -16.17 -30.83 1.54
CA ASP A 6 -17.27 -30.65 2.48
C ASP A 6 -17.43 -29.16 2.86
N PHE A 7 -18.60 -28.61 2.54
CA PHE A 7 -18.99 -27.22 2.85
C PHE A 7 -20.12 -27.13 3.88
N SER A 8 -20.44 -28.20 4.62
CA SER A 8 -21.53 -28.25 5.61
C SER A 8 -21.46 -27.17 6.70
N LYS A 9 -20.26 -26.67 7.00
CA LYS A 9 -20.01 -25.55 7.94
C LYS A 9 -19.75 -24.21 7.25
N GLY A 10 -19.95 -24.14 5.94
CA GLY A 10 -19.71 -22.96 5.13
C GLY A 10 -20.74 -21.87 5.41
N GLU A 11 -20.27 -20.64 5.59
CA GLU A 11 -21.11 -19.46 5.74
C GLU A 11 -20.92 -18.56 4.50
N ARG A 12 -22.01 -18.30 3.77
CA ARG A 12 -21.98 -17.43 2.58
C ARG A 12 -21.65 -16.01 3.01
N GLY A 13 -20.62 -15.43 2.40
CA GLY A 13 -20.29 -14.03 2.63
C GLY A 13 -19.55 -13.75 3.95
N LYS A 14 -19.06 -14.78 4.67
CA LYS A 14 -18.31 -14.62 5.93
C LYS A 14 -17.19 -13.57 5.90
N PHE A 15 -16.53 -13.42 4.74
CA PHE A 15 -15.46 -12.43 4.52
C PHE A 15 -15.88 -11.27 3.63
N PHE A 16 -17.10 -11.29 3.08
CA PHE A 16 -17.61 -10.21 2.25
C PHE A 16 -17.89 -8.98 3.11
N ARG A 17 -17.49 -7.82 2.61
CA ARG A 17 -17.73 -6.53 3.24
C ARG A 17 -18.23 -5.59 2.16
N GLU A 18 -19.49 -5.17 2.26
CA GLU A 18 -20.16 -4.35 1.24
C GLU A 18 -19.41 -3.06 0.92
N ASN A 19 -18.78 -2.45 1.94
CA ASN A 19 -18.04 -1.19 1.82
C ASN A 19 -16.54 -1.37 2.13
N ALA A 20 -15.96 -2.52 1.79
CA ALA A 20 -14.54 -2.75 2.00
C ALA A 20 -13.70 -1.73 1.20
N ARG A 21 -12.87 -0.96 1.89
CA ARG A 21 -11.82 -0.18 1.24
C ARG A 21 -10.57 -1.05 1.14
N LEU A 22 -10.14 -1.32 -0.08
CA LEU A 22 -8.89 -2.02 -0.36
C LEU A 22 -7.82 -0.98 -0.67
N ASN A 23 -6.83 -0.87 0.22
CA ASN A 23 -5.64 -0.07 -0.05
C ASN A 23 -4.62 -1.00 -0.72
N LEU A 24 -4.53 -0.91 -2.04
CA LEU A 24 -3.57 -1.70 -2.80
C LEU A 24 -2.15 -1.22 -2.49
N PRO A 25 -1.21 -2.12 -2.13
CA PRO A 25 0.17 -1.73 -1.94
C PRO A 25 0.77 -1.30 -3.28
N VAL A 26 1.58 -0.25 -3.24
CA VAL A 26 2.44 0.16 -4.35
C VAL A 26 3.85 -0.33 -4.03
N TYR A 27 4.39 -1.18 -4.91
CA TYR A 27 5.77 -1.63 -4.80
C TYR A 27 6.68 -0.58 -5.43
N LEU A 28 7.78 -0.29 -4.74
CA LEU A 28 8.86 0.53 -5.26
C LEU A 28 9.96 -0.39 -5.80
N ASP A 29 10.66 0.08 -6.82
CA ASP A 29 11.88 -0.58 -7.27
C ASP A 29 12.91 -0.63 -6.13
N GLU A 30 13.73 -1.69 -6.11
CA GLU A 30 14.65 -1.98 -5.01
C GLU A 30 15.64 -0.83 -4.75
N GLU A 31 16.16 -0.22 -5.82
CA GLU A 31 17.06 0.93 -5.73
C GLU A 31 16.38 2.16 -5.09
N VAL A 32 15.11 2.40 -5.43
CA VAL A 32 14.33 3.52 -4.91
C VAL A 32 14.03 3.32 -3.43
N LEU A 33 13.60 2.12 -3.06
CA LEU A 33 13.32 1.77 -1.66
C LEU A 33 14.58 1.91 -0.80
N SER A 34 15.73 1.42 -1.29
CA SER A 34 17.00 1.47 -0.57
C SER A 34 17.44 2.91 -0.31
N TYR A 35 17.39 3.76 -1.36
CA TYR A 35 17.69 5.18 -1.23
C TYR A 35 16.79 5.89 -0.21
N LEU A 36 15.48 5.63 -0.26
CA LEU A 36 14.52 6.26 0.66
C LEU A 36 14.69 5.77 2.09
N GLN A 37 15.05 4.50 2.29
CA GLN A 37 15.38 3.93 3.60
C GLN A 37 16.58 4.61 4.25
N GLU A 38 17.68 4.76 3.50
CA GLU A 38 18.89 5.44 3.98
C GLU A 38 18.61 6.91 4.33
N ARG A 39 17.83 7.59 3.48
CA ARG A 39 17.45 8.99 3.69
C ARG A 39 16.50 9.18 4.88
N ALA A 40 15.58 8.25 5.11
CA ALA A 40 14.69 8.28 6.25
C ALA A 40 15.48 8.06 7.55
N LYS A 41 16.41 7.09 7.54
CA LYS A 41 17.32 6.80 8.65
C LYS A 41 18.18 8.01 9.02
N SER A 42 18.79 8.69 8.05
CA SER A 42 19.62 9.88 8.30
C SER A 42 18.82 11.06 8.87
N LYS A 43 17.53 11.15 8.52
CA LYS A 43 16.60 12.15 9.06
C LYS A 43 15.94 11.73 10.38
N GLY A 44 16.11 10.49 10.83
CA GLY A 44 15.44 9.95 12.02
C GLY A 44 13.91 9.87 11.87
N VAL A 45 13.40 9.67 10.66
CA VAL A 45 11.96 9.55 10.38
C VAL A 45 11.63 8.19 9.76
N GLU A 46 10.36 7.79 9.83
CA GLU A 46 9.91 6.59 9.13
C GLU A 46 9.89 6.79 7.61
N VAL A 47 10.23 5.72 6.88
CA VAL A 47 10.22 5.72 5.41
C VAL A 47 8.84 6.09 4.88
N THR A 48 7.78 5.51 5.44
CA THR A 48 6.39 5.81 5.07
C THR A 48 6.08 7.31 5.19
N LYS A 49 6.56 7.96 6.25
CA LYS A 49 6.38 9.41 6.45
C LYS A 49 7.12 10.19 5.38
N LEU A 50 8.38 9.86 5.13
CA LEU A 50 9.21 10.50 4.10
C LEU A 50 8.56 10.39 2.72
N VAL A 51 8.14 9.18 2.31
CA VAL A 51 7.53 8.94 1.00
C VAL A 51 6.24 9.75 0.84
N ASN A 52 5.37 9.76 1.85
CA ASN A 52 4.12 10.52 1.79
C ASN A 52 4.35 12.03 1.72
N GLU A 53 5.35 12.55 2.43
CA GLU A 53 5.70 13.97 2.36
C GLU A 53 6.21 14.36 0.97
N MET A 54 7.10 13.54 0.38
CA MET A 54 7.61 13.75 -0.98
C MET A 54 6.46 13.71 -2.02
N LEU A 55 5.62 12.68 -2.00
CA LEU A 55 4.51 12.55 -2.94
C LEU A 55 3.49 13.70 -2.83
N ARG A 56 3.22 14.19 -1.62
CA ARG A 56 2.34 15.37 -1.45
C ARG A 56 2.94 16.64 -2.03
N GLN A 57 4.25 16.81 -1.97
CA GLN A 57 4.93 17.95 -2.60
C GLN A 57 4.84 17.83 -4.12
N ASP A 58 5.08 16.65 -4.68
CA ASP A 58 4.99 16.40 -6.11
C ASP A 58 3.56 16.63 -6.64
N ILE A 59 2.54 16.15 -5.93
CA ILE A 59 1.12 16.40 -6.28
C ILE A 59 0.84 17.90 -6.33
N LYS A 60 1.29 18.67 -5.34
CA LYS A 60 1.09 20.13 -5.32
C LYS A 60 1.75 20.82 -6.51
N LEU A 61 2.96 20.39 -6.89
CA LEU A 61 3.66 20.93 -8.05
C LEU A 61 2.92 20.62 -9.35
N ILE A 62 2.41 19.39 -9.50
CA ILE A 62 1.60 18.98 -10.65
C ILE A 62 0.31 19.80 -10.73
N GLU A 63 -0.38 19.98 -9.61
CA GLU A 63 -1.62 20.76 -9.54
C GLU A 63 -1.41 22.25 -9.78
N ALA A 64 -0.24 22.81 -9.44
CA ALA A 64 0.08 24.23 -9.66
C ALA A 64 0.36 24.58 -11.13
N VAL A 65 0.69 23.59 -11.97
CA VAL A 65 0.91 23.78 -13.42
C VAL A 65 -0.40 23.62 -14.21
N LYS A 66 -1.47 23.15 -13.55
CA LYS A 66 -2.79 22.96 -14.15
C LYS A 66 -3.57 24.28 -14.22
#